data_AF-A0A520C3E0-F1
#
_entry.id   AF-A0A520C3E0-F1
#
_cell.length_a   1.000
_cell.length_b   1.000
_cell.length_c   1.000
_cell.angle_alpha   90.00
_cell.angle_beta   90.00
_cell.angle_gamma   90.00
#
_symmetry.space_group_name_H-M   'P 1'
#
loop_
_entity.id
_entity.type
_entity.pdbx_description
1 polymer ?
#
loop_
_entity_poly.entity_id
_entity_poly.type
_entity_poly.pdbx_seq_one_letter_code
_entity_poly.pdbx_strand_id
1 'polypeptide(L)'
;MGSSATDGYLIFDTNSSSIIYHNEALINIFEFSSDSFKADNNLWLKAIHPEDILHVESCYDELLADGGSKKYVFRILLSDERVKFLKCTAFLEADSKMVYGILEDITIIRENKIHIEQINARKNVTLEVLSHDLKEPLGMI
;
A
#
# COMPACT_ATOMS: atom_id res chain seq x y z
N MET A 1 -15.45 -13.25 -14.53
CA MET A 1 -14.02 -12.88 -14.67
C MET A 1 -13.52 -11.92 -13.57
N GLY A 2 -14.26 -11.71 -12.47
CA GLY A 2 -13.83 -10.81 -11.37
C GLY A 2 -13.55 -11.49 -10.02
N SER A 3 -13.78 -12.81 -9.89
CA SER A 3 -13.79 -13.52 -8.59
C SER A 3 -12.45 -14.14 -8.17
N SER A 4 -11.33 -13.74 -8.79
CA SER A 4 -9.98 -14.22 -8.40
C SER A 4 -8.94 -13.11 -8.31
N ALA A 5 -9.35 -11.85 -8.43
CA ALA A 5 -8.44 -10.74 -8.20
C ALA A 5 -8.29 -10.52 -6.69
N THR A 6 -7.07 -10.65 -6.18
CA THR A 6 -6.71 -10.21 -4.82
C THR A 6 -6.63 -8.69 -4.74
N ASP A 7 -6.40 -8.04 -5.89
CA ASP A 7 -6.21 -6.60 -5.98
C ASP A 7 -7.54 -5.87 -6.12
N GLY A 8 -7.65 -4.75 -5.39
CA GLY A 8 -8.76 -3.83 -5.48
C GLY A 8 -8.70 -3.03 -6.77
N TYR A 9 -9.78 -3.03 -7.55
CA TYR A 9 -9.93 -2.16 -8.71
C TYR A 9 -10.96 -1.11 -8.40
N LEU A 10 -10.68 0.13 -8.80
CA LEU A 10 -11.63 1.24 -8.72
C LEU A 10 -11.54 2.12 -9.96
N ILE A 11 -12.65 2.78 -10.29
CA ILE A 11 -12.70 3.86 -11.27
C ILE A 11 -13.27 5.07 -10.57
N PHE A 12 -12.53 6.17 -10.59
CA PHE A 12 -12.88 7.43 -9.97
C PHE A 12 -13.12 8.47 -11.06
N ASP A 13 -14.30 9.09 -11.05
CA ASP A 13 -14.62 10.21 -11.93
C ASP A 13 -14.14 11.50 -11.26
N THR A 14 -13.23 12.21 -11.94
CA THR A 14 -12.67 13.46 -11.41
C THR A 14 -13.65 14.63 -11.48
N ASN A 15 -14.67 14.58 -12.34
CA ASN A 15 -15.66 15.67 -12.44
C ASN A 15 -16.68 15.61 -11.29
N SER A 16 -17.15 14.41 -10.95
CA SER A 16 -18.08 14.21 -9.83
C SER A 16 -17.38 13.93 -8.50
N SER A 17 -16.04 13.79 -8.52
CA SER A 17 -15.21 13.44 -7.38
C SER A 17 -15.76 12.22 -6.61
N SER A 18 -16.07 11.17 -7.35
CA SER A 18 -16.73 9.97 -6.82
C SER A 18 -16.27 8.69 -7.51
N ILE A 19 -16.29 7.58 -6.77
CA ILE A 19 -16.01 6.24 -7.32
C ILE A 19 -17.24 5.77 -8.12
N ILE A 20 -17.08 5.54 -9.43
CA ILE A 20 -18.17 5.03 -10.29
C ILE A 20 -18.16 3.51 -10.43
N TYR A 21 -17.02 2.88 -10.13
CA TYR A 21 -16.88 1.43 -10.14
C TYR A 21 -15.88 0.97 -9.08
N HIS A 22 -16.17 -0.15 -8.44
CA HIS A 22 -15.22 -0.88 -7.61
C HIS A 22 -15.50 -2.38 -7.69
N ASN A 23 -14.49 -3.22 -7.43
CA ASN A 23 -14.67 -4.66 -7.29
C ASN A 23 -14.86 -5.08 -5.83
N GLU A 24 -15.15 -6.37 -5.60
CA GLU A 24 -15.30 -6.95 -4.26
C GLU A 24 -13.98 -6.97 -3.47
N ALA A 25 -12.84 -7.14 -4.15
CA ALA A 25 -11.54 -7.14 -3.48
C ALA A 25 -11.22 -5.80 -2.81
N LEU A 26 -11.64 -4.68 -3.41
CA LEU A 26 -11.54 -3.36 -2.77
C LEU A 26 -12.27 -3.36 -1.42
N ILE A 27 -13.52 -3.81 -1.40
CA ILE A 27 -14.32 -3.87 -0.16
C ILE A 27 -13.63 -4.74 0.89
N ASN A 28 -13.06 -5.89 0.48
CA ASN A 28 -12.33 -6.79 1.37
C ASN A 28 -11.03 -6.17 1.91
N ILE A 29 -10.28 -5.42 1.10
CA ILE A 29 -9.04 -4.75 1.51
C ILE A 29 -9.32 -3.73 2.62
N PHE A 30 -10.34 -2.88 2.43
CA PHE A 30 -10.75 -1.87 3.38
C PHE A 30 -11.60 -2.42 4.56
N GLU A 31 -11.96 -3.71 4.51
CA GLU A 31 -12.83 -4.37 5.50
C GLU A 31 -14.14 -3.62 5.76
N PHE A 32 -14.67 -2.97 4.71
CA PHE A 32 -15.94 -2.27 4.77
C PHE A 32 -17.11 -3.22 4.56
N SER A 33 -18.25 -2.92 5.16
CA SER A 33 -19.50 -3.56 4.75
C SER A 33 -19.98 -2.94 3.44
N SER A 34 -20.59 -3.77 2.57
CA SER A 34 -21.18 -3.30 1.32
C SER A 34 -22.22 -2.19 1.53
N ASP A 35 -22.90 -2.18 2.67
CA ASP A 35 -23.86 -1.14 3.04
C ASP A 35 -23.18 0.20 3.36
N SER A 36 -22.05 0.17 4.08
CA SER A 36 -21.29 1.39 4.40
C SER A 36 -20.71 2.05 3.14
N PHE A 37 -20.21 1.26 2.20
CA PHE A 37 -19.67 1.78 0.94
C PHE A 37 -20.75 2.38 0.04
N LYS A 38 -21.97 1.81 0.05
CA LYS A 38 -23.12 2.38 -0.66
C LYS A 38 -23.63 3.68 -0.04
N ALA A 39 -23.52 3.82 1.29
CA ALA A 39 -23.99 4.99 2.00
C ALA A 39 -23.06 6.20 1.83
N ASP A 40 -21.75 5.97 1.82
CA ASP A 40 -20.74 7.01 1.63
C ASP A 40 -19.67 6.54 0.64
N ASN A 41 -19.81 6.97 -0.61
CA ASN A 41 -18.90 6.60 -1.70
C ASN A 41 -17.48 7.18 -1.53
N ASN A 42 -17.31 8.12 -0.59
CA ASN A 42 -16.03 8.73 -0.23
C ASN A 42 -15.46 8.19 1.08
N LEU A 43 -16.04 7.11 1.63
CA LEU A 43 -15.60 6.48 2.87
C LEU A 43 -14.13 6.04 2.84
N TRP A 44 -13.64 5.62 1.67
CA TRP A 44 -12.24 5.22 1.47
C TRP A 44 -11.25 6.35 1.76
N LEU A 45 -11.59 7.61 1.49
CA LEU A 45 -10.74 8.77 1.80
C LEU A 45 -10.59 8.95 3.32
N LYS A 46 -11.65 8.68 4.07
CA LYS A 46 -11.64 8.75 5.55
C LYS A 46 -10.83 7.63 6.19
N ALA A 47 -10.60 6.55 5.45
CA ALA A 47 -9.77 5.44 5.89
C ALA A 47 -8.27 5.75 5.77
N ILE A 48 -7.87 6.78 5.02
CA ILE A 48 -6.46 7.12 4.85
C ILE A 48 -5.91 7.57 6.20
N HIS A 49 -4.72 7.08 6.55
CA HIS A 49 -4.05 7.47 7.78
C HIS A 49 -3.81 8.99 7.79
N PRO A 50 -4.07 9.72 8.90
CA PRO A 50 -4.02 11.19 8.92
C PRO A 50 -2.68 11.78 8.49
N GLU A 51 -1.57 11.10 8.78
CA GLU A 51 -0.23 11.51 8.33
C GLU A 51 -0.02 11.38 6.82
N ASP A 52 -0.76 10.49 6.15
CA ASP A 52 -0.59 10.20 4.73
C ASP A 52 -1.58 10.97 3.84
N ILE A 53 -2.56 11.68 4.43
CA ILE A 53 -3.57 12.46 3.68
C ILE A 53 -2.91 13.46 2.73
N LEU A 54 -2.02 14.31 3.25
CA LEU A 54 -1.32 15.32 2.45
C LEU A 54 -0.46 14.68 1.35
N HIS A 55 0.11 13.50 1.62
CA HIS A 55 0.91 12.78 0.63
C HIS A 55 0.03 12.25 -0.50
N VAL A 56 -1.13 11.67 -0.18
CA VAL A 56 -2.08 11.16 -1.18
C VAL A 56 -2.65 12.31 -2.02
N GLU A 57 -3.00 13.44 -1.40
CA GLU A 57 -3.43 14.65 -2.11
C GLU A 57 -2.37 15.15 -3.09
N SER A 58 -1.11 15.26 -2.64
CA SER A 58 0.00 15.66 -3.51
C SER A 58 0.20 14.69 -4.68
N CYS A 59 0.12 13.38 -4.44
CA CYS A 59 0.22 12.37 -5.51
C CYS A 59 -0.96 12.45 -6.49
N TYR A 60 -2.14 12.80 -6.02
CA TYR A 60 -3.31 13.02 -6.85
C TYR A 60 -3.15 14.27 -7.73
N ASP A 61 -2.69 15.37 -7.16
CA ASP A 61 -2.39 16.61 -7.89
C ASP A 61 -1.32 16.37 -8.97
N GLU A 62 -0.25 15.63 -8.64
CA GLU A 62 0.78 15.23 -9.61
C GLU A 62 0.21 14.36 -10.74
N LEU A 63 -0.70 13.44 -10.43
CA LEU A 63 -1.36 12.60 -11.44
C LEU A 63 -2.20 13.46 -12.39
N LEU A 64 -2.92 14.46 -11.88
CA LEU A 64 -3.71 15.38 -12.69
C LEU A 64 -2.85 16.32 -13.53
N ALA A 65 -1.69 16.76 -13.01
CA ALA A 65 -0.79 17.67 -13.69
C ALA A 65 0.04 17.00 -14.78
N ASP A 66 0.67 15.86 -14.47
CA ASP A 66 1.57 15.15 -15.39
C ASP A 66 0.84 14.15 -16.30
N GLY A 67 -0.34 13.68 -15.87
CA GLY A 67 -1.06 12.59 -16.49
C GLY A 67 -0.33 11.24 -16.40
N GLY A 68 -0.80 10.28 -17.19
CA GLY A 68 -0.18 8.96 -17.31
C GLY A 68 -0.46 8.06 -16.10
N SER A 69 0.55 7.29 -15.68
CA SER A 69 0.45 6.36 -14.55
C SER A 69 1.38 6.75 -13.40
N LYS A 70 0.84 6.81 -12.19
CA LYS A 70 1.61 7.05 -10.95
C LYS A 70 1.42 5.88 -9.99
N LYS A 71 2.47 5.60 -9.20
CA LYS A 71 2.47 4.55 -8.20
C LYS A 71 2.91 5.14 -6.86
N TYR A 72 2.12 4.90 -5.82
CA TYR A 72 2.40 5.40 -4.48
C TYR A 72 1.95 4.40 -3.43
N VAL A 73 2.49 4.53 -2.22
CA VAL A 73 2.19 3.65 -1.08
C VAL A 73 1.71 4.52 0.06
N PHE A 74 0.58 4.17 0.64
CA PHE A 74 0.02 4.88 1.80
C PHE A 74 -0.58 3.89 2.79
N ARG A 75 -0.79 4.37 4.02
CA ARG A 75 -1.42 3.61 5.09
C ARG A 75 -2.92 3.89 5.14
N ILE A 76 -3.69 2.83 5.40
CA ILE A 76 -5.09 2.95 5.79
C ILE A 76 -5.26 2.53 7.25
N LEU A 77 -6.19 3.17 7.94
CA LEU A 77 -6.63 2.86 9.28
C LEU A 77 -7.97 2.13 9.21
N LEU A 78 -7.99 0.91 9.73
CA LEU A 78 -9.20 0.11 9.84
C LEU A 78 -10.01 0.50 11.09
N SER A 79 -11.27 0.07 11.13
CA SER A 79 -12.21 0.33 12.23
C SER A 79 -11.73 -0.16 13.60
N ASP A 80 -10.80 -1.11 13.63
CA ASP A 80 -10.19 -1.69 14.84
C ASP A 80 -8.77 -1.17 15.11
N GLU A 81 -8.43 0.00 14.56
CA GLU A 81 -7.14 0.69 14.70
C GLU A 81 -5.95 -0.04 14.06
N ARG A 82 -6.16 -1.15 13.36
CA ARG A 82 -5.10 -1.79 12.57
C ARG A 82 -4.72 -0.92 11.39
N VAL A 83 -3.42 -0.92 11.08
CA VAL A 83 -2.86 -0.21 9.93
C VAL A 83 -2.49 -1.21 8.83
N LYS A 84 -3.01 -0.99 7.62
CA LYS A 84 -2.58 -1.71 6.41
C LYS A 84 -1.80 -0.78 5.49
N PHE A 85 -0.83 -1.34 4.78
CA PHE A 85 -0.08 -0.63 3.74
C PHE A 85 -0.66 -0.99 2.38
N LEU A 86 -1.19 0.01 1.68
CA LEU A 86 -1.71 -0.15 0.33
C LEU A 86 -0.75 0.46 -0.68
N LYS A 87 -0.48 -0.28 -1.74
CA LYS A 87 0.17 0.24 -2.94
C LYS A 87 -0.92 0.57 -3.95
N CYS A 88 -1.00 1.84 -4.32
CA CYS A 88 -1.91 2.32 -5.36
C CYS A 88 -1.16 2.55 -6.66
N THR A 89 -1.68 1.99 -7.75
CA THR A 89 -1.32 2.36 -9.12
C THR A 89 -2.51 3.08 -9.71
N ALA A 90 -2.38 4.39 -9.95
CA ALA A 90 -3.41 5.21 -10.55
C ALA A 90 -3.02 5.59 -11.98
N PHE A 91 -3.99 5.54 -12.89
CA PHE A 91 -3.83 5.91 -14.29
C PHE A 91 -4.91 6.94 -14.67
N LEU A 92 -4.48 8.08 -15.20
CA LEU A 92 -5.40 9.10 -15.71
C LEU A 92 -5.60 8.92 -17.20
N GLU A 93 -6.86 8.74 -17.62
CA GLU A 93 -7.22 8.71 -19.03
C GLU A 93 -7.33 10.14 -19.59
N ALA A 94 -6.54 10.42 -20.63
CA ALA A 94 -6.38 11.76 -21.19
C ALA A 94 -7.69 12.36 -21.75
N ASP A 95 -8.61 11.53 -22.23
CA ASP A 95 -9.82 11.96 -22.94
C ASP A 95 -11.07 11.98 -22.05
N SER A 96 -11.18 11.04 -21.11
CA SER A 96 -12.41 10.85 -20.32
C SER A 96 -12.37 11.48 -18.92
N LYS A 97 -11.24 12.07 -18.49
CA LYS A 97 -11.06 12.56 -17.10
C LYS A 97 -11.37 11.50 -16.02
N MET A 98 -11.26 10.23 -16.37
CA MET A 98 -11.46 9.10 -15.46
C MET A 98 -10.10 8.64 -14.93
N VAL A 99 -10.05 8.34 -13.64
CA VAL A 99 -8.89 7.76 -12.98
C VAL A 99 -9.17 6.29 -12.70
N TYR A 100 -8.32 5.44 -13.24
CA TYR A 100 -8.34 4.00 -13.00
C TYR A 100 -7.33 3.68 -11.89
N GLY A 101 -7.79 3.11 -10.79
CA GLY A 101 -6.96 2.78 -9.64
C GLY A 101 -6.89 1.27 -9.42
N ILE A 102 -5.67 0.79 -9.16
CA ILE A 102 -5.40 -0.57 -8.68
C ILE A 102 -4.81 -0.44 -7.28
N LEU A 103 -5.38 -1.11 -6.29
CA LEU A 103 -4.96 -1.13 -4.91
C LEU A 103 -4.53 -2.54 -4.51
N GLU A 104 -3.28 -2.67 -4.08
CA GLU A 104 -2.71 -3.92 -3.63
C GLU A 104 -2.37 -3.81 -2.14
N ASP A 105 -2.85 -4.75 -1.32
CA ASP A 105 -2.43 -4.84 0.07
C ASP A 105 -1.03 -5.45 0.15
N ILE A 106 -0.06 -4.63 0.56
CA ILE A 106 1.34 -5.02 0.67
C ILE A 106 1.77 -5.25 2.13
N THR A 107 0.84 -5.29 3.07
CA THR A 107 1.12 -5.44 4.51
C THR A 107 1.93 -6.71 4.78
N ILE A 108 1.42 -7.85 4.34
CA ILE A 108 2.08 -9.17 4.51
C ILE A 108 3.43 -9.21 3.81
N ILE A 109 3.52 -8.64 2.60
CA ILE A 109 4.77 -8.59 1.82
C ILE A 109 5.83 -7.78 2.58
N ARG A 110 5.45 -6.65 3.16
CA ARG A 110 6.34 -5.80 3.98
C ARG A 110 6.77 -6.50 5.26
N GLU A 111 5.85 -7.13 5.99
CA GLU A 111 6.16 -7.85 7.22
C GLU A 111 7.14 -9.00 6.98
N ASN A 112 6.90 -9.80 5.93
CA ASN A 112 7.80 -10.87 5.55
C ASN A 112 9.20 -10.35 5.18
N LYS A 113 9.26 -9.23 4.43
CA LYS A 113 10.54 -8.60 4.06
C LYS A 113 11.31 -8.14 5.31
N ILE A 114 10.65 -7.46 6.23
CA ILE A 114 11.26 -7.01 7.49
C ILE A 114 11.75 -8.21 8.31
N HIS A 115 10.95 -9.28 8.38
CA HIS A 115 11.32 -10.49 9.12
C HIS A 115 12.56 -11.17 8.54
N ILE A 116 12.63 -11.30 7.21
CA ILE A 116 13.81 -11.85 6.51
C ILE A 116 15.04 -10.96 6.75
N GLU A 117 14.90 -9.64 6.66
CA GLU A 117 15.99 -8.69 6.92
C GLU A 117 16.51 -8.79 8.36
N GLN A 118 15.62 -8.93 9.35
CA GLN A 118 16.00 -9.13 10.76
C GLN A 118 16.75 -10.46 10.98
N ILE A 119 16.32 -11.55 10.35
CA ILE A 119 17.00 -12.84 10.42
C ILE A 119 18.40 -12.75 9.80
N ASN A 120 18.53 -12.11 8.64
CA ASN A 120 19.82 -11.94 7.97
C ASN A 120 20.76 -11.05 8.79
N ALA A 121 20.27 -9.94 9.34
CA ALA A 121 21.06 -9.06 10.21
C ALA A 121 21.59 -9.81 11.45
N ARG A 122 20.75 -10.63 12.11
CA ARG A 122 21.19 -11.44 13.25
C ARG A 122 22.26 -12.47 12.89
N LYS A 123 22.12 -13.13 11.73
CA LYS A 123 23.14 -14.10 11.24
C LYS A 123 24.48 -13.43 10.98
N ASN A 124 24.48 -12.22 10.39
CA ASN A 124 25.71 -11.49 10.08
C ASN A 124 26.47 -11.09 11.36
N VAL A 125 25.76 -10.57 12.36
CA VAL A 125 26.38 -10.21 13.65
C VAL A 125 27.01 -11.43 14.34
N THR A 126 26.34 -12.58 14.34
CA THR A 126 26.89 -13.81 14.93
C THR A 126 28.14 -14.30 14.20
N LEU A 127 28.17 -14.19 12.86
CA LEU A 127 29.36 -14.54 12.07
C LEU A 127 30.53 -13.58 12.30
N GLU A 128 30.26 -12.29 12.51
CA GLU A 128 31.30 -11.30 12.83
C GLU A 128 31.95 -11.56 14.19
N VAL A 129 31.16 -11.85 15.24
CA VAL A 129 31.69 -12.16 16.59
C VAL A 129 32.54 -13.42 16.56
N LEU A 130 32.07 -14.49 15.92
CA LEU A 130 32.85 -15.74 15.80
C LEU A 130 34.15 -15.54 15.00
N SER A 131 34.12 -14.72 13.96
CA SER A 131 35.30 -14.43 13.14
C SER A 131 36.34 -13.60 13.88
N HIS A 132 35.92 -12.73 14.81
CA HIS A 132 36.82 -11.99 15.69
C HIS A 132 37.49 -12.93 16.69
N ASP A 133 36.70 -13.75 17.39
CA ASP A 133 37.17 -14.69 18.41
C ASP A 133 38.03 -15.85 17.85
N LEU A 134 37.91 -16.15 16.55
CA LEU A 134 38.73 -17.17 15.87
C LEU A 134 40.05 -16.63 15.30
N LYS A 135 40.19 -15.31 15.11
CA LYS A 135 41.44 -14.69 14.64
C LYS A 135 42.42 -14.41 15.78
N GLU A 136 41.93 -14.19 16.99
CA GLU A 136 42.75 -13.92 18.18
C GLU A 136 43.51 -15.14 18.77
N PRO A 137 43.09 -16.42 18.68
CA PRO A 137 43.84 -17.55 19.23
C PRO A 137 45.02 -18.00 18.37
N LEU A 138 45.11 -17.56 17.11
CA LEU A 138 46.18 -17.95 16.18
C LEU A 138 47.41 -17.03 16.25
N GLY A 139 47.39 -16.01 17.11
CA GLY A 139 48.46 -15.02 17.27
C GLY A 139 49.33 -15.16 18.51
N MET A 140 49.14 -16.17 19.37
CA MET A 140 49.94 -16.36 20.58
C MET A 140 50.73 -17.67 20.51
N ILE A 141 51.89 -17.59 19.85
CA ILE A 141 53.06 -18.45 20.10
C ILE A 141 53.87 -17.79 21.22
#